data_AF-A0AA39M367-F1
#
_entry.id   AF-A0AA39M367-F1
#
_cell.length_a   1.000
_cell.length_b   1.000
_cell.length_c   1.000
_cell.angle_alpha   90.00
_cell.angle_beta   90.00
_cell.angle_gamma   90.00
#
_symmetry.space_group_name_H-M   'P 1'
#
loop_
_entity.id
_entity.type
_entity.pdbx_description
1 polymer ?
#
loop_
_entity_poly.entity_id
_entity_poly.type
_entity_poly.pdbx_seq_one_letter_code
_entity_poly.pdbx_strand_id
1 'polypeptide(L)'
;MYLGSAFFLYLSSVCGSMLTITLNSFIMLKKLKNRQDTNNSQLQIQYYCVFFYWFFAICNLWYSGYECYALTDPQRNHDLIFWSGTLTYSAEHVVGIGNTFVAVDRLLAMQSPFKYRKLYSTVIQRLYLGILPTVVAVNVVLYGISRQFKEPGIMFSHHVDIDVLVGLNLLNVAACGCNIILSVVFLISFWNFLKRQSKAVNVGHFNSIKKANNIVIYQMFFEAVLVIVPLCVTLILQYGFSVSLPDIIGPYPLLALALYTAACSVLYTIKLNNSAANQVSVTVAPRSVIVSSVE
;
A
#
# COMPACT_ATOMS: atom_id res chain seq x y z
N MET A 1 1.88 13.30 30.90
CA MET A 1 0.58 12.60 30.95
C MET A 1 0.13 12.10 29.56
N TYR A 2 1.05 11.68 28.68
CA TYR A 2 0.76 11.28 27.27
C TYR A 2 1.21 9.85 26.91
N LEU A 3 1.75 9.09 27.87
CA LEU A 3 2.19 7.71 27.63
C LEU A 3 1.03 6.78 27.23
N GLY A 4 -0.14 6.99 27.84
CA GLY A 4 -1.31 6.15 27.57
C GLY A 4 -1.73 6.21 26.10
N SER A 5 -1.81 7.41 25.51
CA SER A 5 -2.21 7.56 24.11
C SER A 5 -1.19 6.92 23.16
N ALA A 6 0.11 7.18 23.36
CA ALA A 6 1.16 6.61 22.51
C ALA A 6 1.17 5.07 22.55
N PHE A 7 1.02 4.48 23.74
CA PHE A 7 0.94 3.03 23.91
C PHE A 7 -0.23 2.42 23.11
N PHE A 8 -1.42 3.01 23.19
CA PHE A 8 -2.58 2.51 22.44
C PHE A 8 -2.40 2.64 20.92
N LEU A 9 -1.71 3.68 20.44
CA LEU A 9 -1.40 3.82 19.02
C LEU A 9 -0.46 2.71 18.54
N TYR A 10 0.63 2.45 19.25
CA TYR A 10 1.56 1.37 18.90
C TYR A 10 0.90 -0.01 19.00
N LEU A 11 0.10 -0.25 20.04
CA LEU A 11 -0.64 -1.51 20.18
C LEU A 11 -1.62 -1.71 19.02
N SER A 12 -2.32 -0.66 18.61
CA SER A 12 -3.22 -0.71 17.45
C SER A 12 -2.45 -0.96 16.15
N SER A 13 -1.26 -0.36 16.00
CA SER A 13 -0.35 -0.60 14.88
C SER A 13 0.12 -2.05 14.82
N VAL A 14 0.43 -2.65 15.98
CA VAL A 14 0.77 -4.08 16.10
C VAL A 14 -0.38 -4.94 15.59
N CYS A 15 -1.61 -4.70 16.06
CA CYS A 15 -2.79 -5.45 15.59
C CYS A 15 -3.01 -5.31 14.08
N GLY A 16 -2.90 -4.08 13.54
CA GLY A 16 -3.00 -3.81 12.10
C GLY A 16 -1.93 -4.55 11.30
N SER A 17 -0.68 -4.49 11.75
CA SER A 17 0.44 -5.20 11.12
C SER A 17 0.27 -6.71 11.14
N MET A 18 -0.19 -7.30 12.25
CA MET A 18 -0.46 -8.74 12.32
C MET A 18 -1.51 -9.16 11.29
N LEU A 19 -2.61 -8.41 11.18
CA LEU A 19 -3.65 -8.67 10.18
C LEU A 19 -3.09 -8.60 8.75
N THR A 20 -2.32 -7.55 8.44
CA THR A 20 -1.66 -7.38 7.14
C THR A 20 -0.71 -8.54 6.83
N ILE A 21 0.11 -8.97 7.80
CA ILE A 21 1.04 -10.09 7.64
C ILE A 21 0.27 -11.38 7.35
N THR A 22 -0.74 -11.72 8.16
CA THR A 22 -1.52 -12.95 7.98
C THR A 22 -2.20 -12.99 6.61
N LEU A 23 -2.91 -11.93 6.22
CA LEU A 23 -3.63 -11.87 4.95
C LEU A 23 -2.67 -11.88 3.75
N ASN A 24 -1.60 -11.08 3.79
CA ASN A 24 -0.66 -11.02 2.67
C ASN A 24 0.14 -12.31 2.52
N SER A 25 0.48 -12.99 3.63
CA SER A 25 1.12 -14.30 3.60
C SER A 25 0.21 -15.33 2.94
N PHE A 26 -1.08 -15.34 3.29
CA PHE A 26 -2.08 -16.19 2.63
C PHE A 26 -2.18 -15.90 1.12
N ILE A 27 -2.24 -14.63 0.72
CA ILE A 27 -2.28 -14.20 -0.69
C ILE A 27 -1.04 -14.70 -1.45
N MET A 28 0.15 -14.52 -0.87
CA MET A 28 1.42 -14.93 -1.49
C MET A 28 1.53 -16.45 -1.61
N LEU A 29 1.13 -17.20 -0.57
CA LEU A 29 1.11 -18.67 -0.61
C LEU A 29 0.14 -19.19 -1.67
N LYS A 30 -1.05 -18.59 -1.78
CA LYS A 30 -2.03 -18.92 -2.83
C LYS A 30 -1.44 -18.69 -4.23
N LYS A 31 -0.73 -17.58 -4.43
CA LYS A 31 -0.01 -17.29 -5.69
C LYS A 31 1.06 -18.33 -6.00
N LEU A 32 1.88 -18.71 -5.01
CA LEU A 32 2.93 -19.70 -5.18
C LEU A 32 2.38 -21.08 -5.55
N LYS A 33 1.22 -21.45 -4.99
CA LYS A 33 0.51 -22.70 -5.32
C LYS A 33 -0.07 -22.69 -6.74
N ASN A 34 -0.64 -21.57 -7.16
CA ASN A 34 -1.30 -21.43 -8.47
C ASN A 34 -0.37 -20.85 -9.54
N ARG A 35 0.69 -21.58 -9.90
CA ARG A 35 1.70 -21.14 -10.90
C ARG A 35 1.11 -20.82 -12.29
N GLN A 36 -0.06 -21.35 -12.65
CA GLN A 36 -0.73 -21.10 -13.94
C GLN A 36 -1.17 -19.64 -14.14
N ASP A 37 -1.37 -18.85 -13.08
CA ASP A 37 -1.78 -17.44 -13.18
C ASP A 37 -0.62 -16.46 -13.49
N THR A 38 0.60 -16.96 -13.69
CA THR A 38 1.79 -16.13 -13.93
C THR A 38 1.74 -15.33 -15.24
N ASN A 39 0.89 -15.70 -16.20
CA ASN A 39 0.79 -14.99 -17.48
C ASN A 39 -0.01 -13.67 -17.42
N ASN A 40 -0.70 -13.37 -16.31
CA ASN A 40 -1.45 -12.12 -16.20
C ASN A 40 -0.60 -11.02 -15.56
N SER A 41 -0.01 -10.17 -16.41
CA SER A 41 0.94 -9.13 -15.99
C SER A 41 0.32 -8.07 -15.05
N GLN A 42 -0.97 -7.77 -15.20
CA GLN A 42 -1.69 -6.84 -14.29
C GLN A 42 -1.81 -7.38 -12.86
N LEU A 43 -1.93 -8.70 -12.70
CA LEU A 43 -1.93 -9.33 -11.39
C LEU A 43 -0.54 -9.30 -10.77
N GLN A 44 0.53 -9.37 -11.58
CA GLN A 44 1.90 -9.39 -11.07
C GLN A 44 2.26 -8.15 -10.26
N ILE A 45 1.94 -6.95 -10.75
CA ILE A 45 2.25 -5.70 -10.01
C ILE A 45 1.48 -5.62 -8.68
N GLN A 46 0.23 -6.07 -8.65
CA GLN A 46 -0.58 -6.13 -7.42
C GLN A 46 0.05 -7.06 -6.40
N TYR A 47 0.61 -8.19 -6.83
CA TYR A 47 1.33 -9.08 -5.93
C TYR A 47 2.63 -8.48 -5.40
N TYR A 48 3.38 -7.70 -6.19
CA TYR A 48 4.55 -7.00 -5.67
C TYR A 48 4.15 -5.91 -4.67
N CYS A 49 3.05 -5.20 -4.91
CA CYS A 49 2.47 -4.27 -3.94
C CYS A 49 2.12 -4.98 -2.62
N VAL A 50 1.43 -6.12 -2.68
CA VAL A 50 1.14 -6.97 -1.50
C VAL A 50 2.41 -7.43 -0.79
N PHE A 51 3.46 -7.77 -1.53
CA PHE A 51 4.77 -8.13 -0.95
C PHE A 51 5.40 -6.96 -0.18
N PHE A 52 5.39 -5.74 -0.73
CA PHE A 52 5.93 -4.58 -0.02
C PHE A 52 5.07 -4.16 1.18
N TYR A 53 3.74 -4.34 1.12
CA TYR A 53 2.88 -4.15 2.30
C TYR A 53 3.18 -5.18 3.39
N TRP A 54 3.46 -6.42 3.02
CA TRP A 54 3.90 -7.45 3.95
C TRP A 54 5.26 -7.10 4.58
N PHE A 55 6.22 -6.64 3.78
CA PHE A 55 7.53 -6.18 4.26
C PHE A 55 7.39 -5.01 5.25
N PHE A 56 6.63 -3.97 4.88
CA PHE A 56 6.32 -2.85 5.78
C PHE A 56 5.67 -3.32 7.08
N ALA A 57 4.68 -4.21 7.01
CA ALA A 57 3.99 -4.70 8.20
C ALA A 57 4.91 -5.48 9.15
N ILE A 58 5.90 -6.22 8.63
CA ILE A 58 6.92 -6.88 9.46
C ILE A 58 7.81 -5.85 10.16
N CYS A 59 8.33 -4.87 9.42
CA CYS A 59 9.14 -3.79 10.01
C CYS A 59 8.35 -3.04 11.08
N ASN A 60 7.10 -2.66 10.77
CA ASN A 60 6.22 -1.94 11.68
C ASN A 60 5.83 -2.78 12.91
N LEU A 61 5.62 -4.10 12.76
CA LEU A 61 5.37 -5.00 13.88
C LEU A 61 6.57 -5.03 14.83
N TRP A 62 7.79 -5.13 14.28
CA TRP A 62 9.02 -5.10 15.08
C TRP A 62 9.14 -3.76 15.82
N TYR A 63 9.02 -2.64 15.10
CA TYR A 63 9.17 -1.30 15.68
C TYR A 63 8.09 -1.00 16.71
N SER A 64 6.81 -1.08 16.32
CA SER A 64 5.68 -0.79 17.22
C SER A 64 5.62 -1.76 18.41
N GLY A 65 5.97 -3.03 18.19
CA GLY A 65 6.04 -4.03 19.26
C GLY A 65 7.12 -3.69 20.29
N TYR A 66 8.29 -3.25 19.82
CA TYR A 66 9.36 -2.81 20.71
C TYR A 66 9.01 -1.51 21.43
N GLU A 67 8.40 -0.53 20.75
CA GLU A 67 7.96 0.73 21.34
C GLU A 67 6.92 0.54 22.45
N CYS A 68 5.99 -0.41 22.30
CA CYS A 68 5.07 -0.79 23.39
C CYS A 68 5.82 -1.18 24.67
N TYR A 69 6.94 -1.90 24.55
CA TYR A 69 7.80 -2.26 25.68
C TYR A 69 8.64 -1.05 26.16
N ALA A 70 9.31 -0.35 25.25
CA ALA A 70 10.24 0.74 25.53
C ALA A 70 9.57 1.95 26.20
N LEU A 71 8.27 2.17 25.96
CA LEU A 71 7.51 3.20 26.67
C LEU A 71 7.44 2.96 28.18
N THR A 72 7.44 1.71 28.62
CA THR A 72 7.35 1.35 30.05
C THR A 72 8.70 1.18 30.74
N ASP A 73 9.78 1.01 29.96
CA ASP A 73 11.11 0.69 30.46
C ASP A 73 12.02 1.94 30.52
N PRO A 74 12.50 2.36 31.71
CA PRO A 74 13.47 3.43 31.84
C PRO A 74 14.86 3.08 31.25
N GLN A 75 15.20 1.79 31.11
CA GLN A 75 16.47 1.31 30.52
C GLN A 75 16.31 0.83 29.07
N ARG A 76 15.44 1.49 28.31
CA ARG A 76 15.21 1.18 26.88
C ARG A 76 16.49 1.27 26.04
N ASN A 77 16.59 0.41 25.04
CA ASN A 77 17.71 0.36 24.12
C ASN A 77 17.47 1.31 22.93
N HIS A 78 18.15 2.45 22.96
CA HIS A 78 18.08 3.48 21.93
C HIS A 78 18.55 3.03 20.54
N ASP A 79 19.51 2.10 20.45
CA ASP A 79 19.93 1.53 19.16
C ASP A 79 18.80 0.73 18.52
N LEU A 80 18.06 -0.03 19.34
CA LEU A 80 16.95 -0.83 18.83
C LEU A 80 15.81 0.07 18.33
N ILE A 81 15.49 1.16 19.03
CA ILE A 81 14.53 2.19 18.57
C ILE A 81 14.98 2.77 17.23
N PHE A 82 16.25 3.18 17.14
CA PHE A 82 16.79 3.80 15.95
C PHE A 82 16.76 2.87 14.73
N TRP A 83 17.28 1.64 14.85
CA TRP A 83 17.36 0.74 13.70
C TRP A 83 16.00 0.19 13.27
N SER A 84 15.13 -0.16 14.22
CA SER A 84 13.78 -0.63 13.87
C SER A 84 12.89 0.50 13.32
N GLY A 85 13.03 1.72 13.85
CA GLY A 85 12.41 2.91 13.28
C GLY A 85 12.93 3.19 11.87
N THR A 86 14.25 3.19 11.66
CA THR A 86 14.88 3.41 10.34
C THR A 86 14.31 2.47 9.29
N LEU A 87 14.19 1.17 9.59
CA LEU A 87 13.60 0.20 8.67
C LEU A 87 12.12 0.46 8.43
N THR A 88 11.35 0.77 9.46
CA THR A 88 9.90 1.02 9.37
C THR A 88 9.59 2.25 8.55
N TYR A 89 10.21 3.39 8.85
CA TYR A 89 10.02 4.64 8.12
C TYR A 89 10.57 4.53 6.68
N SER A 90 11.66 3.80 6.44
CA SER A 90 12.12 3.53 5.07
C SER A 90 11.13 2.67 4.28
N ALA A 91 10.52 1.66 4.91
CA ALA A 91 9.49 0.83 4.29
C ALA A 91 8.18 1.58 4.04
N GLU A 92 7.84 2.55 4.90
CA GLU A 92 6.68 3.44 4.69
C GLU A 92 6.77 4.21 3.37
N HIS A 93 7.94 4.76 3.02
CA HIS A 93 8.12 5.50 1.76
C HIS A 93 7.84 4.64 0.52
N VAL A 94 8.14 3.34 0.63
CA VAL A 94 7.84 2.37 -0.43
C VAL A 94 6.35 2.15 -0.59
N VAL A 95 5.56 2.24 0.47
CA VAL A 95 4.10 2.12 0.37
C VAL A 95 3.52 3.26 -0.46
N GLY A 96 3.90 4.50 -0.18
CA GLY A 96 3.43 5.68 -0.92
C GLY A 96 3.85 5.65 -2.39
N ILE A 97 5.15 5.52 -2.66
CA ILE A 97 5.70 5.47 -4.02
C ILE A 97 5.17 4.25 -4.79
N GLY A 98 5.08 3.09 -4.13
CA GLY A 98 4.55 1.87 -4.71
C GLY A 98 3.10 2.02 -5.16
N ASN A 99 2.25 2.70 -4.39
CA ASN A 99 0.87 2.97 -4.80
C ASN A 99 0.80 3.82 -6.07
N THR A 100 1.68 4.81 -6.21
CA THR A 100 1.78 5.62 -7.44
C THR A 100 2.06 4.75 -8.65
N PHE A 101 3.00 3.81 -8.57
CA PHE A 101 3.25 2.87 -9.66
C PHE A 101 2.04 1.99 -9.97
N VAL A 102 1.31 1.52 -8.94
CA VAL A 102 0.08 0.73 -9.13
C VAL A 102 -1.00 1.55 -9.83
N ALA A 103 -1.14 2.84 -9.52
CA ALA A 103 -2.08 3.71 -10.22
C ALA A 103 -1.67 3.99 -11.67
N VAL A 104 -0.37 4.24 -11.92
CA VAL A 104 0.17 4.38 -13.29
C VAL A 104 -0.06 3.12 -14.11
N ASP A 105 0.20 1.94 -13.53
CA ASP A 105 -0.03 0.65 -14.19
C ASP A 105 -1.50 0.48 -14.61
N ARG A 106 -2.43 0.76 -13.69
CA ARG A 106 -3.88 0.71 -13.96
C ARG A 106 -4.30 1.71 -15.03
N LEU A 107 -3.76 2.94 -14.99
CA LEU A 107 -4.04 3.97 -15.97
C LEU A 107 -3.58 3.55 -17.37
N LEU A 108 -2.35 3.04 -17.50
CA LEU A 108 -1.79 2.61 -18.77
C LEU A 108 -2.48 1.36 -19.33
N ALA A 109 -2.80 0.40 -18.46
CA ALA A 109 -3.61 -0.77 -18.80
C ALA A 109 -4.95 -0.38 -19.41
N MET A 110 -5.56 0.70 -18.90
CA MET A 110 -6.85 1.18 -19.36
C MET A 110 -6.78 2.05 -20.62
N GLN A 111 -5.85 3.00 -20.67
CA GLN A 111 -5.73 3.92 -21.80
C GLN A 111 -5.18 3.26 -23.06
N SER A 112 -4.34 2.23 -22.91
CA SER A 112 -3.62 1.61 -24.04
C SER A 112 -3.43 0.10 -23.85
N PRO A 113 -4.51 -0.71 -23.83
CA PRO A 113 -4.46 -2.13 -23.50
C PRO A 113 -3.51 -2.95 -24.39
N PHE A 114 -3.44 -2.65 -25.69
CA PHE A 114 -2.55 -3.34 -26.63
C PHE A 114 -1.06 -3.05 -26.38
N LYS A 115 -0.70 -1.78 -26.20
CA LYS A 115 0.69 -1.37 -25.88
C LYS A 115 1.09 -1.86 -24.49
N TYR A 116 0.15 -1.84 -23.55
CA TYR A 116 0.36 -2.33 -22.19
C TYR A 116 0.78 -3.80 -22.16
N ARG A 117 0.04 -4.66 -22.87
CA ARG A 117 0.33 -6.10 -22.94
C ARG A 117 1.70 -6.40 -23.55
N LYS A 118 2.18 -5.59 -24.51
CA LYS A 118 3.43 -5.84 -25.23
C LYS A 118 4.67 -5.24 -24.57
N LEU A 119 4.56 -4.03 -24.01
CA LEU A 119 5.72 -3.24 -23.58
C LEU A 119 5.58 -2.67 -22.17
N TYR A 120 4.52 -1.90 -21.89
CA TYR A 120 4.49 -1.09 -20.67
C TYR A 120 4.49 -1.93 -19.40
N SER A 121 3.79 -3.07 -19.37
CA SER A 121 3.73 -3.90 -18.16
C SER A 121 5.11 -4.38 -17.70
N THR A 122 5.94 -4.84 -18.63
CA THR A 122 7.32 -5.29 -18.34
C THR A 122 8.21 -4.13 -17.88
N VAL A 123 8.09 -2.97 -18.50
CA VAL A 123 8.88 -1.78 -18.14
C VAL A 123 8.52 -1.31 -16.74
N ILE A 124 7.23 -1.15 -16.45
CA ILE A 124 6.74 -0.72 -15.13
C ILE A 124 7.17 -1.71 -14.06
N GLN A 125 7.04 -3.01 -14.30
CA GLN A 125 7.46 -4.03 -13.34
C GLN A 125 8.96 -3.97 -13.03
N ARG A 126 9.81 -3.79 -14.04
CA ARG A 126 11.26 -3.64 -13.84
C ARG A 126 11.59 -2.38 -13.05
N LEU A 127 10.95 -1.27 -13.39
CA LEU A 127 11.10 -0.01 -12.65
C LEU A 127 10.65 -0.17 -11.20
N TYR A 128 9.51 -0.81 -10.97
CA TYR A 128 8.96 -1.08 -9.65
C TYR A 128 9.94 -1.88 -8.77
N LEU A 129 10.48 -2.97 -9.32
CA LEU A 129 11.43 -3.83 -8.60
C LEU A 129 12.81 -3.21 -8.43
N GLY A 130 13.22 -2.28 -9.29
CA GLY A 130 14.48 -1.55 -9.14
C GLY A 130 14.37 -0.36 -8.17
N ILE A 131 13.36 0.48 -8.35
CA ILE A 131 13.23 1.76 -7.65
C ILE A 131 12.87 1.55 -6.18
N LEU A 132 11.91 0.68 -5.86
CA LEU A 132 11.44 0.56 -4.47
C LEU A 132 12.52 0.06 -3.50
N PRO A 133 13.28 -1.01 -3.79
CA PRO A 133 14.40 -1.41 -2.91
C PRO A 133 15.49 -0.34 -2.84
N THR A 134 15.74 0.38 -3.94
CA THR A 134 16.69 1.51 -3.95
C THR A 134 16.24 2.63 -3.03
N VAL A 135 14.94 2.97 -3.02
CA VAL A 135 14.38 3.95 -2.08
C VAL A 135 14.56 3.51 -0.63
N VAL A 136 14.34 2.23 -0.31
CA VAL A 136 14.62 1.72 1.06
C VAL A 136 16.09 1.90 1.41
N ALA A 137 17.00 1.46 0.53
CA ALA A 137 18.44 1.53 0.78
C ALA A 137 18.92 2.98 0.98
N VAL A 138 18.46 3.90 0.12
CA VAL A 138 18.79 5.33 0.24
C VAL A 138 18.25 5.91 1.54
N ASN A 139 16.99 5.66 1.90
CA ASN A 139 16.44 6.14 3.17
C ASN A 139 17.17 5.58 4.39
N VAL A 140 17.53 4.29 4.39
CA VAL A 140 18.32 3.69 5.46
C VAL A 140 19.68 4.37 5.61
N VAL A 141 20.36 4.66 4.49
CA VAL A 141 21.64 5.40 4.52
C VAL A 141 21.45 6.83 5.02
N LEU A 142 20.43 7.55 4.53
CA LEU A 142 20.12 8.92 4.96
C LEU A 142 19.82 9.00 6.46
N TYR A 143 18.95 8.12 6.97
CA TYR A 143 18.69 8.05 8.41
C TYR A 143 19.94 7.64 9.21
N GLY A 144 20.75 6.73 8.66
CA GLY A 144 22.03 6.30 9.23
C GLY A 144 23.02 7.45 9.43
N ILE A 145 23.24 8.27 8.41
CA ILE A 145 24.16 9.41 8.47
C ILE A 145 23.59 10.60 9.27
N SER A 146 22.27 10.72 9.34
CA SER A 146 21.57 11.81 10.05
C SER A 146 21.17 11.43 11.48
N ARG A 147 21.81 10.40 12.04
CA ARG A 147 21.57 9.96 13.42
C ARG A 147 21.97 11.05 14.40
N GLN A 148 20.99 11.56 15.15
CA GLN A 148 21.19 12.55 16.21
C GLN A 148 20.32 12.17 17.40
N PHE A 149 20.92 12.02 18.58
CA PHE A 149 20.17 11.69 19.79
C PHE A 149 19.72 12.96 20.52
N LYS A 150 18.43 13.05 20.83
CA LYS A 150 17.82 14.11 21.63
C LYS A 150 17.06 13.49 22.80
N GLU A 151 17.33 13.94 24.02
CA GLU A 151 16.54 13.52 25.18
C GLU A 151 15.08 14.02 25.03
N PRO A 152 14.05 13.22 25.40
CA PRO A 152 14.14 11.98 26.17
C PRO A 152 14.39 10.70 25.34
N GLY A 153 14.48 10.77 24.00
CA GLY A 153 14.78 9.60 23.18
C GLY A 153 13.71 8.51 23.24
N ILE A 154 12.43 8.89 23.33
CA ILE A 154 11.30 7.96 23.38
C ILE A 154 10.84 7.55 21.97
N MET A 155 10.93 8.44 20.99
CA MET A 155 10.41 8.21 19.63
C MET A 155 11.54 8.22 18.61
N PHE A 156 11.29 7.62 17.44
CA PHE A 156 12.25 7.64 16.33
C PHE A 156 12.64 9.06 15.91
N SER A 157 11.71 10.02 15.95
CA SER A 157 11.97 11.45 15.66
C SER A 157 13.03 12.08 16.55
N HIS A 158 13.27 11.54 17.74
CA HIS A 158 14.32 11.99 18.66
C HIS A 158 15.70 11.36 18.39
N HIS A 159 15.80 10.41 17.45
CA HIS A 159 17.05 9.73 17.10
C HIS A 159 17.57 10.10 15.71
N VAL A 160 16.88 11.00 15.01
CA VAL A 160 17.19 11.46 13.66
C VAL A 160 17.06 12.98 13.60
N ASP A 161 17.87 13.62 12.75
CA ASP A 161 17.67 15.02 12.40
C ASP A 161 16.23 15.25 11.87
N ILE A 162 15.53 16.19 12.50
CA ILE A 162 14.14 16.50 12.19
C ILE A 162 13.99 17.03 10.76
N ASP A 163 14.98 17.77 10.24
CA ASP A 163 14.90 18.35 8.91
C ASP A 163 14.97 17.26 7.83
N VAL A 164 15.76 16.21 8.08
CA VAL A 164 15.86 15.04 7.19
C VAL A 164 14.57 14.23 7.25
N LEU A 165 14.05 13.96 8.44
CA LEU A 165 12.78 13.24 8.62
C LEU A 165 11.63 13.97 7.91
N VAL A 166 11.54 15.29 8.06
CA VAL A 166 10.47 16.07 7.44
C VAL A 166 10.67 16.20 5.93
N GLY A 167 11.89 16.37 5.44
CA GLY A 167 12.19 16.42 4.01
C GLY A 167 11.78 15.12 3.30
N LEU A 168 12.07 13.96 3.91
CA LEU A 168 11.66 12.66 3.39
C LEU A 168 10.14 12.47 3.46
N ASN A 169 9.51 12.85 4.57
CA ASN A 169 8.05 12.82 4.69
C ASN A 169 7.35 13.72 3.66
N LEU A 170 7.91 14.88 3.33
CA LEU A 170 7.38 15.76 2.29
C LEU A 170 7.46 15.10 0.90
N LEU A 171 8.54 14.39 0.61
CA LEU A 171 8.65 13.58 -0.61
C LEU A 171 7.57 12.49 -0.66
N ASN A 172 7.33 11.81 0.45
CA ASN A 172 6.28 10.80 0.55
C ASN A 172 4.88 11.41 0.33
N VAL A 173 4.61 12.56 0.95
CA VAL A 173 3.35 13.32 0.75
C VAL A 173 3.20 13.75 -0.70
N ALA A 174 4.25 14.24 -1.34
CA ALA A 174 4.22 14.59 -2.76
C ALA A 174 3.92 13.38 -3.64
N ALA A 175 4.53 12.22 -3.35
CA ALA A 175 4.25 10.97 -4.06
C ALA A 175 2.79 10.52 -3.90
N CYS A 176 2.25 10.57 -2.68
CA CYS A 176 0.85 10.25 -2.39
C CYS A 176 -0.12 11.25 -3.04
N GLY A 177 0.21 12.54 -3.04
CA GLY A 177 -0.56 13.58 -3.72
C GLY A 177 -0.62 13.37 -5.23
N CYS A 178 0.52 13.06 -5.85
CA CYS A 178 0.57 12.63 -7.25
C CYS A 178 -0.30 11.40 -7.50
N ASN A 179 -0.33 10.45 -6.57
CA ASN A 179 -1.16 9.26 -6.69
C ASN A 179 -2.67 9.59 -6.69
N ILE A 180 -3.15 10.52 -5.85
CA ILE A 180 -4.55 10.99 -5.94
C ILE A 180 -4.83 11.54 -7.33
N ILE A 181 -3.99 12.43 -7.84
CA ILE A 181 -4.21 13.08 -9.13
C ILE A 181 -4.31 12.03 -10.24
N LEU A 182 -3.36 11.10 -10.28
CA LEU A 182 -3.37 9.98 -11.24
C LEU A 182 -4.62 9.12 -11.10
N SER A 183 -5.04 8.87 -9.88
CA SER A 183 -6.20 8.04 -9.60
C SER A 183 -7.51 8.74 -9.97
N VAL A 184 -7.62 10.06 -9.80
CA VAL A 184 -8.75 10.86 -10.32
C VAL A 184 -8.78 10.83 -11.84
N VAL A 185 -7.63 11.02 -12.51
CA VAL A 185 -7.53 10.89 -13.97
C VAL A 185 -7.94 9.48 -14.44
N PHE A 186 -7.55 8.45 -13.70
CA PHE A 186 -7.99 7.07 -13.91
C PHE A 186 -9.51 6.95 -13.78
N LEU A 187 -10.13 7.48 -12.72
CA LEU A 187 -11.58 7.41 -12.53
C LEU A 187 -12.35 8.12 -13.65
N ILE A 188 -11.89 9.28 -14.09
CA ILE A 188 -12.50 10.03 -15.21
C ILE A 188 -12.40 9.20 -16.50
N SER A 189 -11.20 8.69 -16.80
CA SER A 189 -10.97 7.82 -17.96
C SER A 189 -11.83 6.56 -17.90
N PHE A 190 -11.96 5.99 -16.71
CA PHE A 190 -12.74 4.80 -16.44
C PHE A 190 -14.23 5.03 -16.63
N TRP A 191 -14.75 6.13 -16.13
CA TRP A 191 -16.16 6.48 -16.29
C TRP A 191 -16.52 6.74 -17.75
N ASN A 192 -15.64 7.42 -18.49
CA ASN A 192 -15.79 7.63 -19.93
C ASN A 192 -15.80 6.30 -20.70
N PHE A 193 -14.94 5.35 -20.33
CA PHE A 193 -14.91 4.02 -20.93
C PHE A 193 -16.18 3.22 -20.62
N LEU A 194 -16.64 3.22 -19.36
CA LEU A 194 -17.89 2.56 -19.00
C LEU A 194 -19.09 3.12 -19.76
N LYS A 195 -19.16 4.45 -19.93
CA LYS A 195 -20.21 5.10 -20.71
C LYS A 195 -20.22 4.60 -22.16
N ARG A 196 -19.04 4.40 -22.76
CA ARG A 196 -18.89 3.83 -24.11
C ARG A 196 -19.29 2.34 -24.16
N GLN A 197 -18.85 1.53 -23.19
CA GLN A 197 -19.16 0.10 -23.15
C GLN A 197 -20.61 -0.23 -22.82
N SER A 198 -21.29 0.59 -22.00
CA SER A 198 -22.70 0.35 -21.63
C SER A 198 -23.64 0.29 -22.86
N LYS A 199 -23.22 0.88 -23.98
CA LYS A 199 -23.97 0.88 -25.24
C LYS A 199 -23.65 -0.31 -26.14
N ALA A 200 -22.60 -1.08 -25.86
CA ALA A 200 -22.01 -2.04 -26.80
C ALA A 200 -21.82 -3.47 -26.25
N VAL A 201 -21.90 -3.69 -24.93
CA VAL A 201 -21.48 -4.96 -24.30
C VAL A 201 -22.60 -5.65 -23.53
N ASN A 202 -22.60 -6.99 -23.59
CA ASN A 202 -23.49 -7.90 -22.88
C ASN A 202 -23.50 -7.64 -21.36
N VAL A 203 -24.70 -7.55 -20.76
CA VAL A 203 -24.95 -7.04 -19.39
C VAL A 203 -24.16 -7.79 -18.30
N GLY A 204 -23.92 -9.09 -18.49
CA GLY A 204 -23.16 -9.92 -17.53
C GLY A 204 -21.67 -9.56 -17.42
N HIS A 205 -20.99 -9.31 -18.55
CA HIS A 205 -19.57 -8.95 -18.56
C HIS A 205 -19.34 -7.55 -17.96
N PHE A 206 -20.31 -6.65 -18.19
CA PHE A 206 -20.33 -5.30 -17.63
C PHE A 206 -20.36 -5.30 -16.09
N ASN A 207 -21.16 -6.17 -15.46
CA ASN A 207 -21.27 -6.25 -14.00
C ASN A 207 -19.99 -6.75 -13.32
N SER A 208 -19.25 -7.69 -13.93
CA SER A 208 -17.97 -8.17 -13.42
C SER A 208 -16.90 -7.07 -13.46
N ILE A 209 -16.83 -6.34 -14.58
CA ILE A 209 -15.94 -5.17 -14.73
C ILE A 209 -16.29 -4.12 -13.67
N LYS A 210 -17.58 -3.82 -13.45
CA LYS A 210 -18.01 -2.84 -12.44
C LYS A 210 -17.56 -3.22 -11.02
N LYS A 211 -17.72 -4.48 -10.61
CA LYS A 211 -17.29 -4.96 -9.28
C LYS A 211 -15.78 -4.84 -9.07
N ALA A 212 -14.96 -5.20 -10.06
CA ALA A 212 -13.51 -5.08 -9.97
C ALA A 212 -13.05 -3.64 -9.76
N ASN A 213 -13.79 -2.66 -10.29
CA ASN A 213 -13.48 -1.24 -10.17
C ASN A 213 -13.97 -0.60 -8.87
N ASN A 214 -15.02 -1.11 -8.24
CA ASN A 214 -15.42 -0.65 -6.90
C ASN A 214 -14.29 -0.84 -5.88
N ILE A 215 -13.53 -1.94 -5.97
CA ILE A 215 -12.39 -2.19 -5.08
C ILE A 215 -11.30 -1.11 -5.22
N VAL A 216 -11.06 -0.67 -6.46
CA VAL A 216 -10.10 0.43 -6.73
C VAL A 216 -10.58 1.73 -6.11
N ILE A 217 -11.88 2.04 -6.22
CA ILE A 217 -12.48 3.24 -5.60
C ILE A 217 -12.31 3.20 -4.08
N TYR A 218 -12.59 2.05 -3.43
CA TYR A 218 -12.37 1.91 -1.98
C TYR A 218 -10.91 2.09 -1.59
N GLN A 219 -9.98 1.51 -2.36
CA GLN A 219 -8.55 1.68 -2.11
C GLN A 219 -8.13 3.16 -2.17
N MET A 220 -8.59 3.90 -3.20
CA MET A 220 -8.34 5.34 -3.32
C MET A 220 -8.93 6.14 -2.16
N PHE A 221 -10.15 5.79 -1.74
CA PHE A 221 -10.81 6.43 -0.61
C PHE A 221 -10.02 6.23 0.68
N PHE A 222 -9.60 4.98 0.96
CA PHE A 222 -8.77 4.69 2.13
C PHE A 222 -7.43 5.39 2.09
N GLU A 223 -6.78 5.50 0.92
CA GLU A 223 -5.53 6.22 0.78
C GLU A 223 -5.69 7.72 1.07
N ALA A 224 -6.76 8.34 0.55
CA ALA A 224 -7.05 9.74 0.84
C ALA A 224 -7.29 9.97 2.34
N VAL A 225 -8.12 9.13 2.97
CA VAL A 225 -8.56 9.32 4.36
C VAL A 225 -7.49 8.89 5.38
N LEU A 226 -6.79 7.78 5.15
CA LEU A 226 -5.87 7.18 6.13
C LEU A 226 -4.40 7.53 5.88
N VAL A 227 -4.03 8.07 4.73
CA VAL A 227 -2.64 8.46 4.45
C VAL A 227 -2.55 9.97 4.28
N ILE A 228 -3.31 10.52 3.33
CA ILE A 228 -3.07 11.90 2.87
C ILE A 228 -3.62 12.91 3.87
N VAL A 229 -4.85 12.74 4.34
CA VAL A 229 -5.43 13.64 5.36
C VAL A 229 -4.57 13.68 6.63
N PRO A 230 -4.18 12.55 7.26
CA PRO A 230 -3.29 12.54 8.42
C PRO A 230 -1.97 13.28 8.21
N LEU A 231 -1.32 13.06 7.07
CA LEU A 231 -0.04 13.70 6.73
C LEU A 231 -0.20 15.20 6.47
N CYS A 232 -1.23 15.62 5.73
CA CYS A 232 -1.52 17.04 5.51
C CYS A 232 -1.83 17.76 6.82
N VAL A 233 -2.60 17.14 7.72
CA VAL A 233 -2.88 17.69 9.06
C VAL A 233 -1.58 17.83 9.85
N THR A 234 -0.70 16.82 9.85
CA THR A 234 0.62 16.92 10.49
C THR A 234 1.41 18.10 9.95
N LEU A 235 1.53 18.21 8.62
CA LEU A 235 2.30 19.27 7.98
C LEU A 235 1.75 20.67 8.28
N ILE A 236 0.43 20.86 8.19
CA ILE A 236 -0.22 22.14 8.47
C ILE A 236 -0.01 22.54 9.93
N LEU A 237 -0.16 21.61 10.87
CA LEU A 237 0.04 21.91 12.30
C LEU A 237 1.51 22.18 12.63
N GLN A 238 2.43 21.39 12.07
CA GLN A 238 3.85 21.53 12.33
C GLN A 238 4.43 22.81 11.73
N TYR A 239 4.08 23.15 10.48
CA TYR A 239 4.63 24.34 9.81
C TYR A 239 3.79 25.60 9.99
N GLY A 240 2.46 25.47 10.01
CA GLY A 240 1.56 26.61 10.15
C GLY A 240 1.41 27.08 11.58
N PHE A 241 1.46 26.16 12.56
CA PHE A 241 1.20 26.47 13.96
C PHE A 241 2.37 26.11 14.89
N SER A 242 3.47 25.56 14.38
CA SER A 242 4.61 25.08 15.17
C SER A 242 4.22 24.02 16.22
N VAL A 243 3.16 23.24 15.95
CA VAL A 243 2.67 22.17 16.82
C VAL A 243 3.00 20.81 16.20
N SER A 244 3.90 20.06 16.83
CA SER A 244 4.21 18.68 16.43
C SER A 244 3.20 17.72 17.04
N LEU A 245 2.13 17.44 16.30
CA LEU A 245 1.09 16.50 16.73
C LEU A 245 1.62 15.08 17.00
N PRO A 246 2.58 14.53 16.22
CA PRO A 246 3.22 13.26 16.52
C PRO A 246 3.95 13.25 17.87
N ASP A 247 4.54 14.37 18.28
CA ASP A 247 5.24 14.44 19.57
C ASP A 247 4.28 14.51 20.75
N ILE A 248 3.06 15.02 20.55
CA ILE A 248 2.03 15.14 21.59
C ILE A 248 1.24 13.84 21.75
N ILE A 249 0.73 13.29 20.65
CA ILE A 249 -0.23 12.17 20.68
C ILE A 249 0.49 10.82 20.52
N GLY A 250 1.67 10.82 19.89
CA GLY A 250 2.39 9.65 19.40
C GLY A 250 2.32 9.54 17.87
N PRO A 251 2.96 8.53 17.25
CA PRO A 251 3.09 8.42 15.80
C PRO A 251 1.81 7.91 15.13
N TYR A 252 0.74 8.71 15.20
CA TYR A 252 -0.54 8.40 14.58
C TYR A 252 -0.49 8.26 13.05
N PRO A 253 0.40 8.92 12.27
CA PRO A 253 0.50 8.68 10.82
C PRO A 253 0.92 7.24 10.52
N LEU A 254 1.80 6.68 11.34
CA LEU A 254 2.24 5.30 11.23
C LEU A 254 1.08 4.32 11.51
N LEU A 255 0.25 4.60 12.52
CA LEU A 255 -0.97 3.84 12.75
C LEU A 255 -1.93 3.93 11.56
N ALA A 256 -2.15 5.13 11.04
CA ALA A 256 -3.06 5.35 9.92
C ALA A 256 -2.60 4.58 8.67
N LEU A 257 -1.29 4.54 8.42
CA LEU A 257 -0.68 3.73 7.36
C LEU A 257 -0.80 2.21 7.62
N ALA A 258 -0.64 1.75 8.87
CA ALA A 258 -0.85 0.36 9.25
C ALA A 258 -2.31 -0.08 9.00
N LEU A 259 -3.28 0.77 9.38
CA LEU A 259 -4.70 0.54 9.10
C LEU A 259 -5.01 0.57 7.60
N TYR A 260 -4.38 1.47 6.84
CA TYR A 260 -4.50 1.53 5.39
C TYR A 260 -4.03 0.23 4.73
N THR A 261 -2.83 -0.24 5.07
CA THR A 261 -2.29 -1.49 4.50
C THR A 261 -3.14 -2.70 4.89
N ALA A 262 -3.66 -2.74 6.13
CA ALA A 262 -4.59 -3.78 6.58
C ALA A 262 -5.91 -3.77 5.80
N ALA A 263 -6.52 -2.59 5.60
CA ALA A 263 -7.74 -2.44 4.81
C ALA A 263 -7.52 -2.87 3.36
N CYS A 264 -6.39 -2.49 2.76
CA CYS A 264 -6.01 -2.93 1.42
C CYS A 264 -5.84 -4.46 1.34
N SER A 265 -5.20 -5.09 2.33
CA SER A 265 -5.05 -6.56 2.39
C SER A 265 -6.40 -7.28 2.46
N VAL A 266 -7.36 -6.74 3.22
CA VAL A 266 -8.74 -7.26 3.26
C VAL A 266 -9.39 -7.14 1.88
N LEU A 267 -9.33 -5.96 1.25
CA LEU A 267 -9.88 -5.72 -0.08
C LEU A 267 -9.28 -6.65 -1.15
N TYR A 268 -7.96 -6.87 -1.12
CA TYR A 268 -7.29 -7.80 -2.02
C TYR A 268 -7.71 -9.25 -1.78
N THR A 269 -7.88 -9.66 -0.53
CA THR A 269 -8.35 -11.02 -0.18
C THR A 269 -9.76 -11.25 -0.74
N ILE A 270 -10.67 -10.30 -0.54
CA ILE A 270 -12.03 -10.34 -1.09
C ILE A 270 -11.99 -10.42 -2.63
N LYS A 271 -11.15 -9.59 -3.27
CA LYS A 271 -10.97 -9.59 -4.73
C LYS A 271 -10.55 -10.96 -5.26
N LEU A 272 -9.53 -11.57 -4.65
CA LEU A 272 -8.97 -12.85 -5.09
C LEU A 272 -9.93 -14.02 -4.88
N ASN A 273 -10.76 -13.98 -3.84
CA ASN A 273 -11.76 -15.01 -3.60
C ASN A 273 -12.92 -14.91 -4.61
N ASN A 274 -13.36 -13.69 -4.94
CA ASN A 274 -14.39 -13.47 -5.95
C ASN A 274 -13.94 -13.87 -7.36
N SER A 275 -12.68 -13.60 -7.73
CA SER A 275 -12.13 -14.01 -9.03
C SER A 275 -12.08 -15.53 -9.18
N ALA A 276 -11.72 -16.26 -8.12
CA ALA A 276 -11.69 -17.72 -8.13
C ALA A 276 -13.10 -18.32 -8.31
N ALA A 277 -14.12 -17.78 -7.64
CA ALA A 277 -15.50 -18.24 -7.79
C ALA A 277 -16.03 -18.05 -9.22
N ASN A 278 -15.71 -16.93 -9.86
CA ASN A 278 -16.18 -16.64 -11.22
C ASN A 278 -15.54 -17.53 -12.29
N GLN A 279 -14.26 -17.92 -12.13
CA GLN A 279 -13.60 -18.83 -13.08
C GLN A 279 -14.25 -20.22 -13.11
N VAL A 280 -14.72 -20.73 -11.97
CA VAL A 280 -15.39 -22.05 -11.88
C VAL A 280 -16.70 -22.07 -12.67
N SER A 281 -17.40 -20.93 -12.78
CA SER A 281 -18.69 -20.86 -13.48
C SER A 281 -18.60 -20.91 -15.02
N VAL A 282 -17.46 -20.53 -15.61
CA VAL A 282 -17.31 -20.45 -17.08
C VAL A 282 -16.88 -21.79 -17.68
N THR A 283 -16.22 -22.65 -16.90
CA THR A 283 -15.71 -23.95 -17.37
C THR A 283 -16.79 -25.04 -17.45
N VAL A 284 -18.03 -24.76 -17.05
CA VAL A 284 -19.15 -25.73 -17.03
C VAL A 284 -20.24 -25.39 -18.06
N ALA A 285 -19.93 -24.64 -19.12
CA ALA A 285 -20.79 -24.68 -20.30
C ALA A 285 -20.45 -25.96 -21.09
N PRO A 286 -21.24 -27.05 -21.00
CA PRO A 286 -21.00 -28.23 -21.81
C PRO A 286 -20.99 -27.78 -23.26
N ARG A 287 -19.92 -28.14 -23.98
CA ARG A 287 -19.81 -27.99 -25.42
C ARG A 287 -21.01 -28.73 -26.00
N SER A 288 -22.06 -28.00 -26.38
CA SER A 288 -23.20 -28.56 -27.08
C SER A 288 -22.63 -29.15 -28.37
N VAL A 289 -22.48 -30.47 -28.39
CA VAL A 289 -22.09 -31.21 -29.57
C VAL A 289 -23.21 -30.96 -30.56
N ILE A 290 -22.95 -30.09 -31.54
CA ILE A 290 -23.81 -29.94 -32.70
C ILE A 290 -23.64 -31.26 -33.45
N VAL A 291 -24.57 -32.18 -33.21
CA VAL A 291 -24.72 -33.38 -34.02
C VAL A 291 -25.18 -32.87 -35.39
N SER A 292 -24.25 -32.80 -36.34
CA SER A 292 -24.61 -32.58 -37.74
C SER A 292 -25.28 -33.85 -38.26
N SER A 293 -26.59 -33.93 -38.16
CA SER A 293 -27.38 -34.85 -38.98
C SER A 293 -27.38 -34.30 -40.41
N VAL A 294 -26.40 -34.74 -41.20
CA VAL A 294 -26.48 -34.70 -42.67
C VAL A 294 -26.91 -36.10 -43.08
N GLU A 295 -28.21 -36.25 -43.33
CA GLU A 295 -28.76 -37.27 -44.25
C GLU A 295 -28.76 -36.68 -45.66
#